data_AF-A0A1M7CLK4-F1
#
_entry.id   AF-A0A1M7CLK4-F1
#
_cell.length_a   1.000
_cell.length_b   1.000
_cell.length_c   1.000
_cell.angle_alpha   90.00
_cell.angle_beta   90.00
_cell.angle_gamma   90.00
#
_symmetry.space_group_name_H-M   'P 1'
#
loop_
_entity.id
_entity.type
_entity.pdbx_description
1 polymer ?
#
loop_
_entity_poly.entity_id
_entity_poly.type
_entity_poly.pdbx_seq_one_letter_code
_entity_poly.pdbx_strand_id
1 'polypeptide(L)'
;METNRQKKIGGVIQKDLVDILQGEVRKNGVSNLIISVSKVVVTSDLSVATVHLSVFPQDKAKEILEAVKSNSKTIKHDLSQRVRLQLRKVPNLVFFIDDSLDYIEKIDNALANRDNPIENRDLLDKRRFQ
;
A
#
# COMPACT_ATOMS: atom_id res chain seq x y z
N MET A 1 -10.93 -17.18 -1.14
CA MET A 1 -12.03 -16.19 -1.27
C MET A 1 -12.08 -15.38 0.01
N GLU A 2 -12.15 -14.05 -0.06
CA GLU A 2 -12.17 -13.18 1.11
C GLU A 2 -13.52 -13.25 1.85
N THR A 3 -13.50 -13.40 3.17
CA THR A 3 -14.69 -13.46 4.01
C THR A 3 -15.29 -12.06 4.25
N ASN A 4 -16.61 -11.98 4.52
CA ASN A 4 -17.26 -10.72 4.89
C ASN A 4 -16.62 -10.07 6.14
N ARG A 5 -16.08 -10.89 7.04
CA ARG A 5 -15.37 -10.40 8.23
C ARG A 5 -14.04 -9.74 7.86
N GLN A 6 -13.26 -10.32 6.95
CA GLN A 6 -12.02 -9.70 6.45
C GLN A 6 -12.31 -8.35 5.79
N LYS A 7 -13.32 -8.28 4.92
CA LYS A 7 -13.74 -7.02 4.27
C LYS A 7 -14.10 -5.94 5.28
N LYS A 8 -14.91 -6.30 6.28
CA LYS A 8 -15.34 -5.35 7.33
C LYS A 8 -14.13 -4.83 8.13
N ILE A 9 -13.22 -5.71 8.52
CA ILE A 9 -12.01 -5.35 9.28
C ILE A 9 -11.09 -4.48 8.42
N GLY A 10 -10.85 -4.87 7.17
CA GLY A 10 -10.06 -4.10 6.21
C GLY A 10 -10.60 -2.68 6.04
N GLY A 11 -11.92 -2.52 5.87
CA GLY A 11 -12.55 -1.20 5.72
C GLY A 11 -12.43 -0.31 6.96
N VAL A 12 -12.58 -0.88 8.17
CA VAL A 12 -12.37 -0.15 9.43
C VAL A 12 -10.92 0.31 9.53
N ILE A 13 -9.97 -0.61 9.34
CA ILE A 13 -8.53 -0.30 9.39
C ILE A 13 -8.16 0.75 8.35
N GLN A 14 -8.68 0.65 7.13
CA GLN A 14 -8.41 1.61 6.06
C GLN A 14 -8.85 3.02 6.45
N LYS A 15 -10.09 3.18 6.95
CA LYS A 15 -10.62 4.48 7.35
C LYS A 15 -9.79 5.10 8.48
N ASP A 16 -9.54 4.34 9.54
CA ASP A 16 -8.82 4.86 10.71
C ASP A 16 -7.33 5.15 10.41
N LEU A 17 -6.68 4.34 9.55
CA LEU A 17 -5.31 4.60 9.12
C LEU A 17 -5.18 5.88 8.29
N VAL A 18 -6.16 6.17 7.41
CA VAL A 18 -6.15 7.42 6.64
C VAL A 18 -6.16 8.63 7.60
N ASP A 19 -7.03 8.60 8.61
CA ASP A 19 -7.12 9.69 9.58
C ASP A 19 -5.85 9.85 10.43
N ILE A 20 -5.22 8.73 10.83
CA ILE A 20 -3.95 8.75 11.58
C ILE A 20 -2.83 9.34 10.71
N LEU A 21 -2.65 8.83 9.50
CA LEU A 21 -1.57 9.25 8.60
C LEU A 21 -1.73 10.72 8.18
N GLN A 22 -2.94 11.16 7.83
CA GLN A 22 -3.20 12.56 7.50
C GLN A 22 -3.00 13.49 8.72
N GLY A 23 -3.38 13.03 9.91
CA GLY A 23 -3.14 13.77 11.15
C GLY A 23 -1.65 14.01 11.40
N GLU A 24 -0.83 12.99 11.23
CA GLU A 24 0.63 13.09 11.40
C GLU A 24 1.28 13.97 10.33
N VAL A 25 0.86 13.90 9.07
CA VAL A 25 1.37 14.78 8.01
C VAL A 25 1.09 16.25 8.34
N ARG A 26 -0.11 16.57 8.82
CA ARG A 26 -0.50 17.93 9.22
C ARG A 26 0.32 18.44 10.41
N LYS A 27 0.55 17.60 11.42
CA LYS A 27 1.36 17.96 12.61
C LYS A 27 2.81 18.28 12.25
N ASN A 28 3.38 17.54 11.30
CA ASN A 28 4.75 17.75 10.84
C ASN A 28 4.88 18.94 9.87
N GLY A 29 3.78 19.63 9.53
CA GLY A 29 3.81 20.85 8.72
C GLY A 29 4.32 20.64 7.29
N VAL A 30 4.30 19.40 6.78
CA VAL A 30 4.81 19.07 5.46
C VAL A 30 3.81 19.54 4.40
N SER A 31 4.00 20.77 3.91
CA SER A 31 3.25 21.29 2.77
C SER A 31 3.63 20.49 1.52
N ASN A 32 2.63 20.14 0.70
CA ASN A 32 2.77 19.39 -0.54
C ASN A 32 3.11 17.87 -0.41
N LEU A 33 2.79 17.25 0.72
CA LEU A 33 2.82 15.79 0.87
C LEU A 33 1.41 15.26 1.14
N ILE A 34 0.93 14.36 0.29
CA ILE A 34 -0.35 13.67 0.45
C ILE A 34 -0.07 12.18 0.61
N ILE A 35 -0.56 11.61 1.71
CA ILE A 35 -0.51 10.17 1.97
C ILE A 35 -1.95 9.67 2.05
N SER A 36 -2.25 8.62 1.29
CA SER A 36 -3.55 7.96 1.29
C SER A 36 -3.38 6.43 1.33
N VAL A 37 -4.46 5.73 1.68
CA VAL A 37 -4.49 4.26 1.74
C VAL A 37 -5.38 3.74 0.62
N SER A 38 -4.77 3.17 -0.42
CA SER A 38 -5.49 2.63 -1.58
C SER A 38 -6.27 1.37 -1.22
N LYS A 39 -5.63 0.44 -0.51
CA LYS A 39 -6.17 -0.89 -0.24
C LYS A 39 -5.61 -1.47 1.06
N VAL A 40 -6.46 -2.19 1.79
CA VAL A 40 -6.05 -3.00 2.93
C VAL A 40 -6.48 -4.45 2.69
N VAL A 41 -5.52 -5.37 2.72
CA VAL A 41 -5.75 -6.81 2.58
C VAL A 41 -5.43 -7.48 3.90
N VAL A 42 -6.38 -8.21 4.46
CA VAL A 42 -6.23 -8.90 5.75
C VAL A 42 -6.14 -10.40 5.52
N THR A 43 -5.21 -11.07 6.19
CA THR A 43 -5.06 -12.53 6.14
C THR A 43 -6.28 -13.26 6.69
N SER A 44 -6.48 -14.52 6.32
CA SER A 44 -7.65 -15.32 6.73
C SER A 44 -7.74 -15.52 8.24
N ASP A 45 -6.60 -15.60 8.92
CA ASP A 45 -6.46 -15.69 10.37
C ASP A 45 -6.53 -14.32 11.09
N LEU A 46 -6.66 -13.22 10.32
CA LEU A 46 -6.73 -11.84 10.79
C LEU A 46 -5.51 -11.39 11.61
N SER A 47 -4.38 -12.05 11.45
CA SER A 47 -3.16 -11.74 12.19
C SER A 47 -2.33 -10.65 11.53
N VAL A 48 -2.42 -10.49 10.21
CA VAL A 48 -1.65 -9.54 9.41
C VAL A 48 -2.58 -8.75 8.49
N ALA A 49 -2.33 -7.45 8.39
CA ALA A 49 -2.97 -6.54 7.45
C ALA A 49 -1.91 -5.87 6.59
N THR A 50 -1.96 -6.15 5.30
CA THR A 50 -1.16 -5.53 4.25
C THR A 50 -1.84 -4.24 3.82
N VAL A 51 -1.16 -3.11 3.99
CA VAL A 51 -1.66 -1.77 3.71
C VAL A 51 -0.90 -1.21 2.51
N HIS A 52 -1.62 -0.93 1.43
CA HIS A 52 -1.10 -0.28 0.24
C HIS A 52 -1.31 1.23 0.37
N LEU A 53 -0.21 1.97 0.29
CA LEU A 53 -0.16 3.42 0.43
C LEU A 53 0.04 4.06 -0.94
N SER A 54 -0.71 5.12 -1.20
CA SER A 54 -0.46 6.03 -2.31
C SER A 54 0.09 7.33 -1.75
N VAL A 55 1.27 7.71 -2.24
CA VAL A 55 2.03 8.89 -1.78
C VAL A 55 2.23 9.83 -2.96
N PHE A 56 1.91 11.10 -2.76
CA PHE A 56 2.15 12.16 -3.74
C PHE A 56 2.95 13.30 -3.08
N PRO A 57 4.06 13.76 -3.70
CA PRO A 57 4.63 13.31 -4.98
C PRO A 57 5.34 11.94 -4.89
N GLN A 58 5.38 11.22 -6.02
CA GLN A 58 5.95 9.86 -6.15
C GLN A 58 7.43 9.77 -5.76
N ASP A 59 8.22 10.81 -6.03
CA ASP A 59 9.66 10.83 -5.72
C ASP A 59 9.95 10.61 -4.22
N LYS A 60 9.00 11.01 -3.35
CA LYS A 60 9.10 10.86 -1.90
C LYS A 60 8.52 9.53 -1.39
N ALA A 61 7.90 8.71 -2.24
CA ALA A 61 7.20 7.51 -1.81
C ALA A 61 8.11 6.52 -1.06
N LYS A 62 9.36 6.34 -1.50
CA LYS A 62 10.32 5.45 -0.83
C LYS A 62 10.72 5.95 0.56
N GLU A 63 11.06 7.23 0.67
CA GLU A 63 11.42 7.87 1.94
C GLU A 63 10.27 7.78 2.95
N ILE A 64 9.06 8.10 2.50
CA ILE A 64 7.86 8.02 3.33
C ILE A 64 7.55 6.58 3.73
N LEU A 65 7.74 5.60 2.84
CA LEU A 65 7.55 4.19 3.18
C LEU A 65 8.50 3.76 4.31
N GLU A 66 9.76 4.17 4.25
CA GLU A 66 10.74 3.87 5.31
C GLU A 66 10.38 4.54 6.63
N ALA A 67 9.96 5.81 6.60
CA ALA A 67 9.48 6.53 7.78
C ALA A 67 8.21 5.91 8.40
N VAL A 68 7.27 5.44 7.57
CA VAL A 68 6.08 4.72 8.04
C VAL A 68 6.45 3.37 8.63
N LYS A 69 7.40 2.65 8.03
CA LYS A 69 7.89 1.37 8.54
C LYS A 69 8.60 1.54 9.89
N SER A 70 9.43 2.56 10.07
CA SER A 70 10.10 2.83 11.36
C SER A 70 9.07 3.16 12.46
N ASN A 71 8.01 3.90 12.12
CA ASN A 71 6.94 4.30 13.03
C ASN A 71 5.78 3.29 13.13
N SER A 72 5.90 2.11 12.51
CA SER A 72 4.85 1.08 12.45
C SER A 72 4.27 0.73 13.82
N LYS A 73 5.11 0.66 14.86
CA LYS A 73 4.67 0.35 16.24
C LYS A 73 3.75 1.43 16.80
N THR A 74 4.11 2.70 16.62
CA THR A 74 3.33 3.85 17.07
C THR A 74 2.02 3.93 16.32
N ILE A 75 2.05 3.78 14.99
CA ILE A 75 0.85 3.75 14.16
C ILE A 75 -0.10 2.62 14.59
N LYS A 76 0.45 1.43 14.86
CA LYS A 76 -0.34 0.30 15.37
C LYS A 76 -0.94 0.60 16.74
N HIS A 77 -0.21 1.27 17.63
CA HIS A 77 -0.73 1.67 18.94
C HIS A 77 -1.91 2.64 18.77
N ASP A 78 -1.76 3.70 17.98
CA ASP A 78 -2.80 4.69 17.75
C ASP A 78 -4.04 4.07 17.10
N LEU A 79 -3.82 3.20 16.11
CA LEU A 79 -4.90 2.42 15.50
C LEU A 79 -5.61 1.57 16.54
N SER A 80 -4.86 0.88 17.43
CA SER A 80 -5.44 0.02 18.46
C SER A 80 -6.33 0.76 19.45
N GLN A 81 -6.00 2.01 19.76
CA GLN A 81 -6.82 2.83 20.63
C GLN A 81 -8.14 3.24 19.96
N ARG A 82 -8.11 3.54 18.65
CA ARG A 82 -9.31 3.90 17.88
C ARG A 82 -10.25 2.71 17.67
N VAL A 83 -9.69 1.55 17.31
CA VAL A 83 -10.48 0.35 16.95
C VAL A 83 -10.77 -0.56 18.14
N ARG A 84 -10.39 -0.19 19.36
CA ARG A 84 -10.50 -1.03 20.57
C ARG A 84 -11.91 -1.61 20.79
N LEU A 85 -12.95 -0.83 20.48
CA LEU A 85 -14.34 -1.27 20.65
C LEU A 85 -14.85 -2.13 19.47
N GLN A 86 -14.16 -2.09 18.33
CA GLN A 86 -14.56 -2.77 17.09
C GLN A 86 -13.81 -4.08 16.87
N LEU A 87 -12.57 -4.17 17.36
CA LEU A 87 -11.67 -5.30 17.13
C LEU A 87 -11.14 -5.88 18.45
N ARG A 88 -11.26 -7.21 18.61
CA ARG A 88 -10.65 -7.95 19.74
C ARG A 88 -9.12 -7.95 19.70
N LYS A 89 -8.55 -8.02 18.49
CA LYS A 89 -7.10 -8.03 18.24
C LYS A 89 -6.82 -7.20 17.00
N VAL A 90 -5.85 -6.31 17.09
CA VAL A 90 -5.36 -5.54 15.94
C VAL A 90 -4.28 -6.34 15.22
N PRO A 91 -4.41 -6.56 13.91
CA PRO A 91 -3.39 -7.27 13.13
C PRO A 91 -2.05 -6.51 13.13
N ASN A 92 -0.98 -7.21 12.80
CA ASN A 92 0.29 -6.57 12.46
C ASN A 92 0.15 -5.87 11.11
N LEU A 93 0.61 -4.61 11.05
CA LEU A 93 0.53 -3.80 9.83
C LEU A 93 1.81 -3.96 9.02
N VAL A 94 1.66 -4.25 7.73
CA VAL A 94 2.77 -4.28 6.76
C VAL A 94 2.46 -3.28 5.66
N PHE A 95 3.39 -2.38 5.37
CA PHE A 95 3.16 -1.28 4.44
C PHE A 95 3.91 -1.49 3.12
N PHE A 96 3.21 -1.18 2.03
CA PHE A 96 3.73 -1.19 0.66
C PHE A 96 3.28 0.08 -0.06
N ILE A 97 4.07 0.53 -1.04
CA ILE A 97 3.61 1.55 -1.98
C ILE A 97 2.75 0.86 -3.04
N ASP A 98 1.67 1.51 -3.41
CA ASP A 98 0.82 1.10 -4.52
C ASP A 98 1.44 1.55 -5.84
N ASP A 99 2.15 0.62 -6.49
CA ASP A 99 2.76 0.78 -7.82
C ASP A 99 1.85 0.28 -8.95
N SER A 100 0.58 -0.04 -8.62
CA SER A 100 -0.36 -0.61 -9.59
C SER A 100 -0.58 0.28 -10.81
N LEU A 101 -0.57 1.61 -10.64
CA LEU A 101 -0.72 2.56 -11.75
C LEU A 101 0.48 2.51 -12.69
N ASP A 102 1.70 2.58 -12.15
CA ASP A 102 2.93 2.48 -12.94
C ASP A 102 3.01 1.12 -13.68
N TYR A 103 2.50 0.05 -13.05
CA TYR A 103 2.43 -1.27 -13.66
C TYR A 103 1.43 -1.31 -14.83
N ILE A 104 0.23 -0.74 -14.65
CA ILE A 104 -0.77 -0.65 -15.71
C ILE A 104 -0.23 0.18 -16.88
N GLU A 105 0.40 1.33 -16.61
CA GLU A 105 0.97 2.18 -17.65
C GLU A 105 2.06 1.45 -18.46
N LYS A 106 2.89 0.63 -17.81
CA LYS A 106 3.86 -0.23 -18.52
C LYS A 106 3.18 -1.26 -19.42
N ILE A 107 2.08 -1.87 -18.97
CA ILE A 107 1.30 -2.80 -19.79
C ILE A 107 0.70 -2.07 -20.99
N ASP A 108 0.04 -0.93 -20.77
CA ASP A 108 -0.60 -0.18 -21.85
C ASP A 108 0.43 0.30 -22.88
N ASN A 109 1.60 0.76 -22.44
CA ASN A 109 2.71 1.10 -23.32
C ASN A 109 3.22 -0.13 -24.11
N ALA A 110 3.34 -1.29 -23.46
CA ALA A 110 3.75 -2.53 -24.12
C ALA A 110 2.70 -3.03 -25.13
N LEU A 111 1.40 -2.83 -24.87
CA LEU A 111 0.30 -3.19 -25.77
C LEU A 111 0.14 -2.20 -26.93
N ALA A 112 0.41 -0.91 -26.69
CA ALA A 112 0.31 0.14 -27.70
C ALA A 112 1.51 0.13 -28.68
N ASN A 113 2.67 -0.32 -28.22
CA ASN A 113 3.85 -0.48 -29.06
C ASN A 113 3.62 -1.58 -30.12
N ARG A 114 4.05 -1.32 -31.36
CA ARG A 114 4.02 -2.31 -32.46
C ARG A 114 5.14 -3.34 -32.36
N ASP A 115 5.96 -3.25 -31.33
CA ASP A 115 7.09 -4.14 -31.06
C ASP A 115 6.55 -5.47 -30.54
N ASN A 116 6.22 -6.36 -31.47
CA ASN A 116 5.72 -7.70 -31.16
C ASN A 116 6.92 -8.63 -30.83
N PRO A 117 7.13 -9.01 -29.56
CA PRO A 117 8.24 -9.88 -29.19
C PRO A 117 8.13 -11.31 -29.77
N ILE A 118 6.98 -11.66 -30.34
CA ILE A 118 6.79 -12.90 -31.12
C ILE A 118 7.47 -12.78 -32.49
N GLU A 119 7.43 -11.60 -33.12
CA GLU A 119 8.02 -11.35 -34.44
C GLU A 119 9.49 -10.94 -34.34
N ASN A 120 9.85 -10.17 -33.31
CA ASN A 120 11.22 -9.74 -33.06
C ASN A 120 11.73 -10.25 -31.70
N ARG A 121 12.47 -11.37 -31.74
CA ARG A 121 13.00 -12.06 -30.55
C ARG A 121 14.06 -11.26 -29.79
N ASP A 122 14.63 -10.22 -30.39
CA ASP A 122 15.65 -9.37 -29.76
C ASP A 122 15.06 -8.42 -28.70
N LEU A 123 13.73 -8.25 -28.70
CA LEU A 123 12.98 -7.49 -27.70
C LEU A 123 12.83 -8.24 -26.36
N LEU A 124 13.12 -9.55 -26.33
CA LEU A 124 13.00 -10.36 -25.13
C LEU A 124 14.21 -10.15 -24.23
N ASP A 125 13.96 -9.92 -22.94
CA ASP A 125 15.02 -9.93 -21.94
C ASP A 125 15.79 -11.25 -21.99
N LYS A 126 17.12 -11.16 -22.05
CA LYS A 126 17.98 -12.34 -22.01
C LYS A 126 17.67 -13.10 -20.73
N ARG A 127 17.23 -14.37 -20.88
CA ARG A 127 16.96 -15.25 -19.73
C ARG A 127 18.18 -15.21 -18.81
N ARG A 128 17.95 -14.78 -17.57
CA ARG A 128 18.95 -14.92 -16.51
C ARG A 128 19.09 -16.41 -16.24
N PHE A 129 20.12 -17.03 -16.83
CA PHE A 129 20.56 -18.34 -16.41
C PHE A 129 21.15 -18.19 -15.02
N GLN A 130 20.47 -18.78 -14.04
CA GLN A 130 20.98 -18.96 -12.68
C GLN A 130 21.54 -20.37 -12.58
#